data_AF-A0A9N8K392-F1
#
_entry.id   AF-A0A9N8K392-F1
#
_cell.length_a   1.000
_cell.length_b   1.000
_cell.length_c   1.000
_cell.angle_alpha   90.00
_cell.angle_beta   90.00
_cell.angle_gamma   90.00
#
_symmetry.space_group_name_H-M   'P 1'
#
loop_
_entity.id
_entity.type
_entity.pdbx_description
1 polymer ?
#
loop_
_entity_poly.entity_id
_entity_poly.type
_entity_poly.pdbx_seq_one_letter_code
_entity_poly.pdbx_strand_id
1 'polypeptide(L)'
;MFSNHPLLKSRAVPQPITRFYKDSRKSTLRILMLHEFSQSGKRFEQQTKSLMDELRHVFMCAQSSEIVGSEVRDVYITLVNPPFAIERDALPPIDLDDAKRQDTTEDVDAYTWWHLTSKTPPLRCDGLDVTLSSIAQAIHEGGPSHGIIGFSQGAALAVMITSLLEHDRKTVFDKAEAMPYPSAFVAKGTAIQEPLKFVIAMSGIGGVQIPEYYAFYNPKIETPALHILGREDDFI
;
A
#
# COMPACT_ATOMS: atom_id res chain seq x y z
N MET A 1 -16.19 8.79 -31.11
CA MET A 1 -15.52 7.63 -31.73
C MET A 1 -14.36 7.26 -30.82
N PHE A 2 -14.60 6.33 -29.90
CA PHE A 2 -13.58 5.88 -28.95
C PHE A 2 -12.75 4.77 -29.62
N SER A 3 -11.44 4.97 -29.62
CA SER A 3 -10.46 4.07 -30.21
C SER A 3 -10.43 2.75 -29.44
N ASN A 4 -10.77 1.65 -30.13
CA ASN A 4 -10.58 0.29 -29.66
C ASN A 4 -9.09 -0.05 -29.72
N HIS A 5 -8.38 0.02 -28.58
CA HIS A 5 -7.02 -0.48 -28.47
C HIS A 5 -7.03 -1.95 -27.99
N PRO A 6 -6.52 -2.93 -28.77
CA PRO A 6 -6.77 -4.36 -28.54
C PRO A 6 -5.68 -5.03 -27.69
N LEU A 7 -5.33 -4.48 -26.52
CA LEU A 7 -4.31 -5.08 -25.63
C LEU A 7 -4.73 -5.28 -24.15
N LEU A 8 -5.96 -4.95 -23.78
CA LEU A 8 -6.51 -5.34 -22.46
C LEU A 8 -7.27 -6.66 -22.59
N LYS A 9 -6.57 -7.74 -22.96
CA LYS A 9 -7.11 -9.10 -22.80
C LYS A 9 -6.82 -9.58 -21.39
N SER A 10 -7.88 -9.98 -20.70
CA SER A 10 -7.88 -10.48 -19.32
C SER A 10 -6.79 -11.54 -19.08
N ARG A 11 -5.69 -11.14 -18.47
CA ARG A 11 -4.86 -12.05 -17.68
C ARG A 11 -5.43 -12.08 -16.28
N ALA A 12 -5.66 -13.28 -15.76
CA ALA A 12 -6.13 -13.47 -14.40
C ALA A 12 -5.17 -12.74 -13.44
N VAL A 13 -5.74 -11.90 -12.57
CA VAL A 13 -5.00 -11.28 -11.46
C VAL A 13 -4.38 -12.43 -10.65
N PRO A 14 -3.05 -12.48 -10.48
CA PRO A 14 -2.43 -13.52 -9.67
C PRO A 14 -3.02 -13.47 -8.27
N GLN A 15 -3.52 -14.62 -7.80
CA GLN A 15 -4.09 -14.73 -6.46
C GLN A 15 -2.99 -14.39 -5.44
N PRO A 16 -3.22 -13.43 -4.53
CA PRO A 16 -2.24 -13.08 -3.53
C PRO A 16 -1.86 -14.31 -2.69
N ILE A 17 -0.58 -14.39 -2.29
CA ILE A 17 -0.16 -15.31 -1.22
C ILE A 17 -0.64 -14.69 0.09
N THR A 18 -1.94 -14.62 0.30
CA THR A 18 -2.52 -14.12 1.53
C THR A 18 -2.79 -15.30 2.44
N ARG A 19 -1.95 -15.46 3.46
CA ARG A 19 -2.21 -16.39 4.55
C ARG A 19 -3.16 -15.75 5.56
N PHE A 20 -4.45 -15.64 5.24
CA PHE A 20 -5.42 -15.16 6.21
C PHE A 20 -5.66 -16.20 7.31
N TYR A 21 -5.22 -15.89 8.53
CA TYR A 21 -5.69 -16.57 9.73
C TYR A 21 -6.75 -15.70 10.41
N LYS A 22 -7.97 -16.23 10.49
CA LYS A 22 -9.12 -15.59 11.12
C LYS A 22 -8.90 -15.60 12.64
N ASP A 23 -8.23 -14.59 13.16
CA ASP A 23 -7.90 -14.49 14.59
C ASP A 23 -8.60 -13.29 15.23
N SER A 24 -9.53 -13.58 16.14
CA SER A 24 -10.37 -12.60 16.84
C SER A 24 -9.79 -12.13 18.19
N ARG A 25 -8.50 -12.39 18.46
CA ARG A 25 -7.85 -11.98 19.71
C ARG A 25 -7.67 -10.46 19.79
N LYS A 26 -8.26 -9.82 20.81
CA LYS A 26 -8.14 -8.38 21.13
C LYS A 26 -6.71 -7.90 21.46
N SER A 27 -5.73 -8.81 21.52
CA SER A 27 -4.34 -8.52 21.90
C SER A 27 -3.35 -8.65 20.73
N THR A 28 -3.84 -8.77 19.49
CA THR A 28 -3.00 -8.90 18.29
C THR A 28 -2.83 -7.56 17.61
N LEU A 29 -1.60 -7.05 17.55
CA LEU A 29 -1.26 -5.88 16.75
C LEU A 29 -1.20 -6.28 15.27
N ARG A 30 -1.92 -5.57 14.41
CA ARG A 30 -2.00 -5.85 12.96
C ARG A 30 -1.37 -4.72 12.16
N ILE A 31 -0.41 -5.04 11.32
CA ILE A 31 0.33 -4.08 10.50
C ILE A 31 0.20 -4.50 9.04
N LEU A 32 -0.24 -3.58 8.19
CA LEU A 32 -0.19 -3.75 6.74
C LEU A 32 1.14 -3.21 6.22
N MET A 33 1.85 -3.98 5.40
CA MET A 33 3.18 -3.60 4.90
C MET A 33 3.19 -3.66 3.37
N LEU A 34 3.52 -2.52 2.75
CA LEU A 34 3.42 -2.27 1.31
C LEU A 34 4.80 -2.08 0.70
N HIS A 35 5.15 -2.92 -0.27
CA HIS A 35 6.48 -2.90 -0.86
C HIS A 35 6.65 -1.85 -1.96
N GLU A 36 7.88 -1.73 -2.45
CA GLU A 36 8.28 -0.79 -3.49
C GLU A 36 7.99 -1.28 -4.92
N PHE A 37 8.26 -0.42 -5.89
CA PHE A 37 8.16 -0.73 -7.31
C PHE A 37 9.13 -1.86 -7.71
N SER A 38 8.75 -2.68 -8.69
CA SER A 38 9.59 -3.73 -9.27
C SER A 38 10.06 -4.81 -8.28
N GLN A 39 9.23 -5.13 -7.29
CA GLN A 39 9.47 -6.26 -6.38
C GLN A 39 8.27 -7.19 -6.31
N SER A 40 8.54 -8.44 -5.94
CA SER A 40 7.52 -9.38 -5.47
C SER A 40 7.44 -9.35 -3.95
N GLY A 41 6.27 -9.69 -3.39
CA GLY A 41 6.12 -9.82 -1.94
C GLY A 41 7.08 -10.84 -1.32
N LYS A 42 7.50 -11.86 -2.08
CA LYS A 42 8.50 -12.84 -1.61
C LYS A 42 9.89 -12.20 -1.47
N ARG A 43 10.33 -11.43 -2.47
CA ARG A 43 11.61 -10.71 -2.41
C ARG A 43 11.60 -9.67 -1.29
N PHE A 44 10.51 -8.91 -1.21
CA PHE A 44 10.32 -7.92 -0.17
C PHE A 44 10.27 -8.53 1.24
N GLU A 45 9.63 -9.69 1.43
CA GLU A 45 9.63 -10.42 2.70
C GLU A 45 11.06 -10.81 3.11
N GLN A 46 11.87 -11.28 2.16
CA GLN A 46 13.26 -11.67 2.42
C GLN A 46 14.13 -10.45 2.80
N GLN A 47 13.98 -9.34 2.07
CA GLN A 47 14.74 -8.11 2.32
C GLN A 47 14.34 -7.43 3.63
N THR A 48 13.06 -7.49 4.01
CA THR A 48 12.54 -6.85 5.23
C THR A 48 12.46 -7.78 6.43
N LYS A 49 12.95 -9.03 6.32
CA LYS A 49 12.90 -10.03 7.39
C LYS A 49 13.41 -9.50 8.73
N SER A 50 14.62 -8.93 8.74
CA SER A 50 15.23 -8.41 9.98
C SER A 50 14.41 -7.27 10.58
N LEU A 51 13.84 -6.40 9.74
CA LEU A 51 12.97 -5.31 10.19
C LEU A 51 11.68 -5.87 10.79
N MET A 52 11.04 -6.84 10.13
CA MET A 52 9.83 -7.48 10.64
C MET A 52 10.08 -8.18 11.98
N ASP A 53 11.21 -8.86 12.13
CA ASP A 53 11.57 -9.54 13.37
C ASP A 53 11.82 -8.53 14.50
N GLU A 54 12.47 -7.39 14.21
CA GLU A 54 12.67 -6.30 15.17
C GLU A 54 11.33 -5.63 15.55
N LEU A 55 10.46 -5.34 14.59
CA LEU A 55 9.13 -4.78 14.87
C LEU A 55 8.32 -5.69 15.78
N ARG A 56 8.32 -7.01 15.50
CA ARG A 56 7.66 -7.99 16.38
C ARG A 56 8.25 -7.96 17.78
N HIS A 57 9.57 -7.95 17.90
CA HIS A 57 10.26 -7.90 19.19
C HIS A 57 9.88 -6.65 19.98
N VAL A 58 10.03 -5.46 19.40
CA VAL A 58 9.75 -4.17 20.05
C VAL A 58 8.30 -4.08 20.51
N PHE A 59 7.34 -4.44 19.66
CA PHE A 59 5.92 -4.36 20.03
C PHE A 59 5.50 -5.40 21.07
N MET A 60 6.07 -6.61 21.06
CA MET A 60 5.79 -7.61 22.10
C MET A 60 6.47 -7.29 23.44
N CYS A 61 7.60 -6.58 23.44
CA CYS A 61 8.26 -6.14 24.66
C CYS A 61 7.60 -4.90 25.30
N ALA A 62 6.76 -4.18 24.57
CA ALA A 62 5.99 -3.08 25.12
C ALA A 62 4.95 -3.59 26.12
N GLN A 63 5.18 -3.34 27.42
CA GLN A 63 4.34 -3.84 28.54
C GLN A 63 2.86 -3.42 28.43
N SER A 64 2.60 -2.28 27.78
CA SER A 64 1.27 -1.82 27.40
C SER A 64 1.38 -1.00 26.12
N SER A 65 0.53 -1.27 25.14
CA SER A 65 0.47 -0.48 23.92
C SER A 65 -0.84 0.29 23.87
N GLU A 66 -0.76 1.63 23.80
CA GLU A 66 -1.92 2.50 23.55
C GLU A 66 -2.60 2.17 22.21
N ILE A 67 -1.88 1.51 21.29
CA ILE A 67 -2.38 1.09 19.98
C ILE A 67 -3.46 0.02 20.11
N VAL A 68 -3.25 -0.95 21.00
CA VAL A 68 -4.15 -2.12 21.19
C VAL A 68 -5.03 -1.93 22.45
N GLY A 69 -4.68 -0.98 23.32
CA GLY A 69 -5.39 -0.73 24.59
C GLY A 69 -5.15 -1.82 25.64
N SER A 70 -4.24 -2.75 25.38
CA SER A 70 -3.83 -3.84 26.25
C SER A 70 -2.37 -4.23 25.99
N GLU A 71 -1.89 -5.23 26.74
CA GLU A 71 -0.67 -5.95 26.40
C GLU A 71 -0.79 -6.56 24.99
N VAL A 72 0.26 -6.40 24.18
CA VAL A 72 0.37 -7.00 22.85
C VAL A 72 0.87 -8.43 23.02
N ARG A 73 0.07 -9.42 22.63
CA ARG A 73 0.43 -10.85 22.73
C ARG A 73 0.88 -11.45 21.42
N ASP A 74 0.62 -10.75 20.32
CA ASP A 74 0.93 -11.21 18.98
C ASP A 74 1.06 -10.00 18.05
N VAL A 75 1.92 -10.12 17.05
CA VAL A 75 2.17 -9.08 16.04
C VAL A 75 2.06 -9.73 14.67
N TYR A 76 1.00 -9.37 13.97
CA TYR A 76 0.66 -9.92 12.67
C TYR A 76 0.94 -8.89 11.58
N ILE A 77 1.90 -9.20 10.71
CA ILE A 77 2.29 -8.35 9.59
C ILE A 77 1.74 -8.97 8.31
N THR A 78 0.87 -8.24 7.62
CA THR A 78 0.29 -8.64 6.33
C THR A 78 1.08 -7.99 5.21
N LEU A 79 1.62 -8.82 4.32
CA LEU A 79 2.25 -8.37 3.07
C LEU A 79 1.23 -8.52 1.95
N VAL A 80 1.03 -7.45 1.18
CA VAL A 80 0.12 -7.46 0.03
C VAL A 80 0.93 -7.27 -1.23
N ASN A 81 0.69 -8.12 -2.22
CA ASN A 81 1.26 -7.94 -3.55
C ASN A 81 0.45 -6.87 -4.30
N PRO A 82 1.09 -6.08 -5.18
CA PRO A 82 0.43 -5.10 -6.00
C PRO A 82 -0.31 -5.82 -7.12
N PRO A 83 -1.37 -5.23 -7.66
CA PRO A 83 -2.22 -5.91 -8.62
C PRO A 83 -1.60 -6.01 -10.02
N PHE A 84 -0.57 -5.21 -10.33
CA PHE A 84 0.01 -5.15 -11.67
C PHE A 84 1.36 -5.84 -11.72
N ALA A 85 1.43 -6.93 -12.48
CA ALA A 85 2.68 -7.56 -12.90
C ALA A 85 3.43 -6.64 -13.88
N ILE A 86 4.75 -6.50 -13.69
CA ILE A 86 5.62 -5.80 -14.63
C ILE A 86 6.29 -6.84 -15.53
N GLU A 87 6.12 -6.67 -16.83
CA GLU A 87 6.86 -7.47 -17.80
C GLU A 87 8.34 -7.08 -17.78
N ARG A 88 9.25 -8.05 -17.93
CA ARG A 88 10.69 -7.82 -17.86
C ARG A 88 11.16 -6.68 -18.79
N ASP A 89 10.58 -6.59 -19.99
CA ASP A 89 10.95 -5.58 -20.98
C ASP A 89 10.49 -4.15 -20.60
N ALA A 90 9.57 -4.02 -19.64
CA ALA A 90 9.11 -2.75 -19.09
C ALA A 90 9.91 -2.32 -17.85
N LEU A 91 10.83 -3.15 -17.36
CA LEU A 91 11.69 -2.82 -16.22
C LEU A 91 12.80 -1.84 -16.62
N PRO A 92 13.15 -0.88 -15.74
CA PRO A 92 14.32 -0.05 -15.97
C PRO A 92 15.59 -0.90 -15.91
N PRO A 93 16.68 -0.49 -16.60
CA PRO A 93 17.90 -1.30 -16.69
C PRO A 93 18.49 -1.72 -15.35
N ILE A 94 18.36 -0.90 -14.30
CA ILE A 94 18.84 -1.20 -12.95
C ILE A 94 18.11 -2.40 -12.32
N ASP A 95 16.85 -2.62 -12.67
CA ASP A 95 16.03 -3.70 -12.13
C ASP A 95 16.14 -5.01 -12.96
N LEU A 96 16.78 -4.97 -14.14
CA LEU A 96 16.91 -6.12 -15.04
C LEU A 96 17.88 -7.20 -14.53
N ASP A 97 18.91 -6.79 -13.78
CA ASP A 97 19.91 -7.70 -13.22
C ASP A 97 19.32 -8.51 -12.06
N ASP A 98 18.36 -7.93 -11.34
CA ASP A 98 17.68 -8.58 -10.23
C ASP A 98 16.44 -9.39 -10.67
N ALA A 99 15.82 -9.03 -11.79
CA ALA A 99 14.67 -9.77 -12.32
C ALA A 99 15.10 -11.09 -12.97
N LYS A 100 14.54 -12.22 -12.50
CA LYS A 100 14.77 -13.52 -13.14
C LYS A 100 14.27 -13.55 -14.58
N ARG A 101 14.89 -14.37 -15.44
CA ARG A 101 14.37 -14.61 -16.80
C ARG A 101 13.04 -15.37 -16.67
N GLN A 102 11.97 -14.78 -17.20
CA GLN A 102 10.63 -15.35 -17.20
C GLN A 102 10.57 -16.46 -18.25
N ASP A 103 10.93 -17.69 -17.88
CA ASP A 103 10.79 -18.85 -18.78
C ASP A 103 9.36 -19.45 -18.75
N THR A 104 8.54 -19.08 -17.75
CA THR A 104 7.11 -19.45 -17.67
C THR A 104 6.27 -18.36 -17.00
N THR A 105 4.95 -18.38 -17.22
CA THR A 105 3.98 -17.43 -16.65
C THR A 105 3.86 -17.46 -15.13
N GLU A 106 4.49 -18.42 -14.44
CA GLU A 106 4.47 -18.56 -12.97
C GLU A 106 5.63 -17.81 -12.27
N ASP A 107 6.56 -17.20 -13.02
CA ASP A 107 7.77 -16.55 -12.51
C ASP A 107 7.73 -15.00 -12.60
N VAL A 108 6.56 -14.37 -12.44
CA VAL A 108 6.49 -12.91 -12.33
C VAL A 108 7.07 -12.49 -10.97
N ASP A 109 8.25 -11.84 -10.99
CA ASP A 109 9.00 -11.40 -9.80
C ASP A 109 9.00 -9.87 -9.60
N ALA A 110 8.28 -9.13 -10.45
CA ALA A 110 8.21 -7.67 -10.40
C ALA A 110 6.77 -7.18 -10.52
N TYR A 111 6.36 -6.30 -9.61
CA TYR A 111 5.01 -5.75 -9.54
C TYR A 111 5.02 -4.25 -9.22
N THR A 112 3.89 -3.59 -9.49
CA THR A 112 3.67 -2.17 -9.18
C THR A 112 2.25 -1.88 -8.70
N TRP A 113 2.11 -0.89 -7.83
CA TRP A 113 0.83 -0.39 -7.34
C TRP A 113 0.08 0.47 -8.36
N TRP A 114 0.79 1.11 -9.29
CA TRP A 114 0.19 1.85 -10.40
C TRP A 114 1.25 2.15 -11.44
N HIS A 115 0.81 2.34 -12.67
CA HIS A 115 1.68 2.88 -13.71
C HIS A 115 1.66 4.41 -13.67
N LEU A 116 2.80 5.05 -13.92
CA LEU A 116 2.81 6.50 -14.12
C LEU A 116 2.41 6.80 -15.57
N THR A 117 1.42 7.67 -15.77
CA THR A 117 0.91 8.02 -17.12
C THR A 117 1.92 8.78 -17.98
N SER A 118 2.98 9.32 -17.37
CA SER A 118 4.03 10.11 -18.00
C SER A 118 5.33 9.97 -17.21
N LYS A 119 6.46 10.27 -17.87
CA LYS A 119 7.77 10.46 -17.20
C LYS A 119 8.00 11.91 -16.74
N THR A 120 7.07 12.81 -17.09
CA THR A 120 7.12 14.23 -16.74
C THR A 120 5.83 14.66 -16.04
N PRO A 121 5.88 15.61 -15.09
CA PRO A 121 4.69 16.08 -14.39
C PRO A 121 3.60 16.65 -15.33
N PRO A 122 2.31 16.49 -14.99
CA PRO A 122 1.79 15.80 -13.82
C PRO A 122 1.82 14.26 -13.95
N LEU A 123 2.39 13.60 -12.94
CA LEU A 123 2.53 12.15 -12.86
C LEU A 123 1.24 11.51 -12.29
N ARG A 124 0.30 11.11 -13.15
CA ARG A 124 -0.91 10.42 -12.69
C ARG A 124 -0.65 8.93 -12.45
N CYS A 125 -1.28 8.40 -11.41
CA CYS A 125 -1.26 7.00 -11.01
C CYS A 125 -2.37 6.23 -11.74
N ASP A 126 -2.04 5.61 -12.87
CA ASP A 126 -2.94 4.75 -13.64
C ASP A 126 -3.10 3.39 -12.94
N GLY A 127 -4.35 2.99 -12.67
CA GLY A 127 -4.70 1.79 -11.91
C GLY A 127 -4.79 1.97 -10.38
N LEU A 128 -4.76 3.20 -9.88
CA LEU A 128 -4.89 3.47 -8.44
C LEU A 128 -6.20 2.93 -7.83
N ASP A 129 -7.30 2.96 -8.57
CA ASP A 129 -8.61 2.42 -8.18
C ASP A 129 -8.58 0.90 -7.97
N VAL A 130 -7.90 0.17 -8.85
CA VAL A 130 -7.69 -1.29 -8.74
C VAL A 130 -6.84 -1.60 -7.51
N THR A 131 -5.78 -0.83 -7.29
CA THR A 131 -4.90 -0.97 -6.12
C THR A 131 -5.64 -0.71 -4.82
N LEU A 132 -6.40 0.37 -4.73
CA LEU A 132 -7.20 0.67 -3.54
C LEU A 132 -8.24 -0.44 -3.29
N SER A 133 -8.85 -0.98 -4.34
CA SER A 133 -9.78 -2.10 -4.20
C SER A 133 -9.10 -3.38 -3.69
N SER A 134 -7.90 -3.68 -4.18
CA SER A 134 -7.10 -4.83 -3.71
C SER A 134 -6.71 -4.69 -2.24
N ILE A 135 -6.30 -3.49 -1.80
CA ILE A 135 -5.99 -3.22 -0.40
C ILE A 135 -7.23 -3.33 0.49
N ALA A 136 -8.37 -2.76 0.06
CA ALA A 136 -9.61 -2.85 0.81
C ALA A 136 -10.05 -4.32 1.00
N GLN A 137 -9.87 -5.15 -0.04
CA GLN A 137 -10.07 -6.60 0.05
C GLN A 137 -9.12 -7.25 1.07
N ALA A 138 -7.82 -6.92 1.02
CA ALA A 138 -6.86 -7.46 1.97
C ALA A 138 -7.16 -7.08 3.43
N ILE A 139 -7.63 -5.85 3.69
CA ILE A 139 -8.10 -5.40 5.02
C ILE A 139 -9.36 -6.16 5.42
N HIS A 140 -10.31 -6.36 4.49
CA HIS A 140 -11.54 -7.10 4.76
C HIS A 140 -11.25 -8.57 5.16
N GLU A 141 -10.35 -9.23 4.43
CA GLU A 141 -10.01 -10.63 4.63
C GLU A 141 -9.05 -10.85 5.82
N GLY A 142 -8.09 -9.95 6.04
CA GLY A 142 -7.09 -10.00 7.11
C GLY A 142 -7.52 -9.35 8.43
N GLY A 143 -8.63 -8.62 8.41
CA GLY A 143 -9.15 -7.84 9.53
C GLY A 143 -8.53 -6.44 9.63
N PRO A 144 -9.10 -5.57 10.50
CA PRO A 144 -8.67 -4.19 10.63
C PRO A 144 -7.18 -4.07 10.97
N SER A 145 -6.48 -3.21 10.24
CA SER A 145 -5.08 -2.90 10.51
C SER A 145 -4.98 -1.77 11.53
N HIS A 146 -4.01 -1.86 12.44
CA HIS A 146 -3.72 -0.82 13.43
C HIS A 146 -2.70 0.20 12.91
N GLY A 147 -1.80 -0.23 12.03
CA GLY A 147 -0.83 0.65 11.40
C GLY A 147 -0.45 0.15 10.02
N ILE A 148 0.22 1.02 9.27
CA ILE A 148 0.67 0.75 7.92
C ILE A 148 2.11 1.18 7.73
N ILE A 149 2.89 0.38 7.01
CA ILE A 149 4.28 0.66 6.67
C ILE A 149 4.41 0.55 5.15
N GLY A 150 5.03 1.53 4.51
CA GLY A 150 5.22 1.51 3.06
C GLY A 150 6.62 1.93 2.63
N PHE A 151 7.06 1.44 1.48
CA PHE A 151 8.36 1.72 0.85
C PHE A 151 8.18 2.31 -0.54
N SER A 152 8.86 3.42 -0.86
CA SER A 152 8.81 4.07 -2.19
C SER A 152 7.38 4.29 -2.68
N GLN A 153 6.97 3.65 -3.77
CA GLN A 153 5.59 3.68 -4.26
C GLN A 153 4.58 3.20 -3.20
N GLY A 154 4.92 2.14 -2.45
CA GLY A 154 4.13 1.65 -1.32
C GLY A 154 4.06 2.64 -0.16
N ALA A 155 5.05 3.52 0.03
CA ALA A 155 5.01 4.58 1.04
C ALA A 155 3.99 5.67 0.66
N ALA A 156 3.96 6.06 -0.62
CA ALA A 156 2.94 6.98 -1.13
C ALA A 156 1.52 6.39 -0.97
N LEU A 157 1.36 5.10 -1.29
CA LEU A 157 0.11 4.38 -1.10
C LEU A 157 -0.30 4.30 0.37
N ALA A 158 0.65 4.01 1.26
CA ALA A 158 0.40 3.93 2.69
C ALA A 158 -0.19 5.23 3.24
N VAL A 159 0.36 6.37 2.85
CA VAL A 159 -0.14 7.71 3.23
C VAL A 159 -1.54 7.97 2.66
N MET A 160 -1.80 7.60 1.39
CA MET A 160 -3.13 7.73 0.79
C MET A 160 -4.18 6.88 1.53
N ILE A 161 -3.84 5.63 1.88
CA ILE A 161 -4.73 4.74 2.65
C ILE A 161 -4.99 5.32 4.04
N THR A 162 -3.96 5.80 4.73
CA THR A 162 -4.11 6.46 6.03
C THR A 162 -5.11 7.59 5.96
N SER A 163 -4.96 8.47 4.96
CA SER A 163 -5.91 9.57 4.73
C SER A 163 -7.34 9.08 4.56
N LEU A 164 -7.56 8.09 3.68
CA LEU A 164 -8.90 7.54 3.42
C LEU A 164 -9.57 7.00 4.69
N LEU A 165 -8.79 6.45 5.62
CA LEU A 165 -9.29 5.85 6.86
C LEU A 165 -9.56 6.88 7.97
N GLU A 166 -9.18 8.15 7.80
CA GLU A 166 -9.49 9.20 8.78
C GLU A 166 -10.97 9.58 8.79
N HIS A 167 -11.41 10.05 9.96
CA HIS A 167 -12.76 10.56 10.12
C HIS A 167 -13.04 11.71 9.14
N ASP A 168 -14.27 11.74 8.62
CA ASP A 168 -14.76 12.77 7.69
C ASP A 168 -14.00 12.91 6.36
N ARG A 169 -12.99 12.08 6.08
CA ARG A 169 -12.23 12.16 4.82
C ARG A 169 -13.14 12.00 3.61
N LYS A 170 -14.15 11.12 3.68
CA LYS A 170 -15.16 11.00 2.61
C LYS A 170 -15.83 12.33 2.27
N THR A 171 -16.22 13.10 3.27
CA THR A 171 -16.86 14.42 3.08
C THR A 171 -15.94 15.41 2.37
N VAL A 172 -14.62 15.30 2.60
CA VAL A 172 -13.61 16.11 1.92
C VAL A 172 -13.55 15.76 0.44
N PHE A 173 -13.51 14.46 0.10
CA PHE A 173 -13.55 13.99 -1.28
C PHE A 173 -14.85 14.38 -1.98
N ASP A 174 -16.00 14.27 -1.32
CA ASP A 174 -17.32 14.64 -1.89
C ASP A 174 -17.41 16.14 -2.23
N LYS A 175 -16.64 17.01 -1.55
CA LYS A 175 -16.60 18.46 -1.76
C LYS A 175 -15.49 18.89 -2.72
N ALA A 176 -14.48 18.07 -2.92
CA ALA A 176 -13.37 18.39 -3.81
C ALA A 176 -13.77 18.14 -5.27
N GLU A 177 -13.44 19.06 -6.17
CA GLU A 177 -13.48 18.81 -7.63
C GLU A 177 -12.28 17.94 -8.04
N ALA A 178 -12.16 16.76 -7.42
CA ALA A 178 -11.02 15.86 -7.51
C ALA A 178 -11.49 14.42 -7.85
N MET A 179 -10.62 13.42 -7.63
CA MET A 179 -11.05 12.03 -7.77
C MET A 179 -12.15 11.69 -6.76
N PRO A 180 -13.11 10.80 -7.10
CA PRO A 180 -14.15 10.38 -6.18
C PRO A 180 -13.56 9.58 -5.00
N TYR A 181 -14.23 9.63 -3.85
CA TYR A 181 -13.87 8.76 -2.73
C TYR A 181 -13.98 7.28 -3.15
N PRO A 182 -12.95 6.45 -2.96
CA PRO A 182 -12.96 5.05 -3.39
C PRO A 182 -14.09 4.26 -2.72
N SER A 183 -15.02 3.72 -3.52
CA SER A 183 -16.17 2.98 -3.00
C SER A 183 -15.75 1.72 -2.22
N ALA A 184 -14.61 1.12 -2.56
CA ALA A 184 -14.04 -0.01 -1.84
C ALA A 184 -13.66 0.32 -0.39
N PHE A 185 -13.44 1.60 -0.07
CA PHE A 185 -13.15 2.09 1.28
C PHE A 185 -14.40 2.57 2.03
N VAL A 186 -15.61 2.20 1.58
CA VAL A 186 -16.87 2.49 2.29
C VAL A 186 -17.52 1.20 2.80
N ALA A 187 -17.80 1.14 4.10
CA ALA A 187 -18.66 0.12 4.71
C ALA A 187 -19.76 0.80 5.54
N LYS A 188 -21.03 0.50 5.25
CA LYS A 188 -22.20 1.06 5.96
C LYS A 188 -22.23 2.59 6.05
N GLY A 189 -21.69 3.27 5.04
CA GLY A 189 -21.67 4.74 4.96
C GLY A 189 -20.47 5.42 5.62
N THR A 190 -19.58 4.66 6.26
CA THR A 190 -18.32 5.15 6.85
C THR A 190 -17.12 4.47 6.22
N ALA A 191 -15.89 4.79 6.66
CA ALA A 191 -14.69 4.06 6.27
C ALA A 191 -14.80 2.56 6.62
N ILE A 192 -14.06 1.70 5.89
CA ILE A 192 -14.05 0.23 6.09
C ILE A 192 -13.53 -0.22 7.45
N GLN A 193 -12.83 0.64 8.18
CA GLN A 193 -12.33 0.43 9.53
C GLN A 193 -12.13 1.77 10.25
N GLU A 194 -11.76 1.71 11.53
CA GLU A 194 -11.31 2.88 12.29
C GLU A 194 -9.98 3.45 11.75
N PRO A 195 -9.67 4.73 12.02
CA PRO A 195 -8.41 5.34 11.63
C PRO A 195 -7.20 4.55 12.15
N LEU A 196 -6.16 4.52 11.33
CA LEU A 196 -4.88 3.92 11.70
C LEU A 196 -4.28 4.68 12.90
N LYS A 197 -3.56 3.94 13.74
CA LYS A 197 -2.83 4.47 14.89
C LYS A 197 -1.48 5.04 14.50
N PHE A 198 -0.90 4.57 13.40
CA PHE A 198 0.34 5.11 12.84
C PHE A 198 0.50 4.77 11.36
N VAL A 199 1.33 5.58 10.69
CA VAL A 199 1.89 5.30 9.36
C VAL A 199 3.41 5.50 9.38
N ILE A 200 4.14 4.55 8.77
CA ILE A 200 5.57 4.70 8.50
C ILE A 200 5.76 4.72 6.98
N ALA A 201 6.27 5.84 6.47
CA ALA A 201 6.53 6.05 5.05
C ALA A 201 8.04 6.12 4.80
N MET A 202 8.59 5.12 4.11
CA MET A 202 10.03 5.02 3.82
C MET A 202 10.28 5.38 2.35
N SER A 203 11.09 6.41 2.10
CA SER A 203 11.47 6.89 0.76
C SER A 203 10.28 7.15 -0.18
N GLY A 204 9.16 7.69 0.30
CA GLY A 204 7.96 7.93 -0.53
C GLY A 204 7.87 9.36 -1.10
N ILE A 205 7.32 9.50 -2.31
CA ILE A 205 6.90 10.79 -2.89
C ILE A 205 5.38 10.93 -2.82
N GLY A 206 4.89 12.05 -2.27
CA GLY A 206 3.47 12.39 -2.31
C GLY A 206 3.06 13.10 -3.61
N GLY A 207 1.89 12.76 -4.15
CA GLY A 207 1.31 13.36 -5.37
C GLY A 207 0.74 14.77 -5.18
N VAL A 208 1.34 15.58 -4.30
CA VAL A 208 0.81 16.84 -3.76
C VAL A 208 0.55 17.91 -4.84
N GLN A 209 1.11 17.75 -6.04
CA GLN A 209 1.00 18.73 -7.13
C GLN A 209 -0.15 18.46 -8.12
N ILE A 210 -0.94 17.40 -7.91
CA ILE A 210 -2.03 17.02 -8.82
C ILE A 210 -3.37 17.33 -8.15
N PRO A 211 -4.19 18.25 -8.69
CA PRO A 211 -5.49 18.61 -8.12
C PRO A 211 -6.39 17.39 -7.84
N GLU A 212 -6.34 16.37 -8.70
CA GLU A 212 -7.08 15.13 -8.54
C GLU A 212 -6.75 14.37 -7.25
N TYR A 213 -5.56 14.56 -6.67
CA TYR A 213 -5.13 13.90 -5.43
C TYR A 213 -5.19 14.81 -4.20
N TYR A 214 -5.69 16.04 -4.35
CA TYR A 214 -5.74 17.04 -3.28
C TYR A 214 -6.43 16.53 -2.01
N ALA A 215 -7.54 15.81 -2.16
CA ALA A 215 -8.35 15.34 -1.04
C ALA A 215 -7.63 14.31 -0.15
N PHE A 216 -6.60 13.61 -0.66
CA PHE A 216 -5.76 12.73 0.17
C PHE A 216 -4.91 13.53 1.17
N TYR A 217 -4.46 14.72 0.81
CA TYR A 217 -3.46 15.45 1.59
C TYR A 217 -4.00 16.67 2.31
N ASN A 218 -5.21 17.11 1.94
CA ASN A 218 -5.88 18.25 2.56
C ASN A 218 -7.30 17.88 3.01
N PRO A 219 -7.69 18.12 4.29
CA PRO A 219 -6.85 18.65 5.37
C PRO A 219 -5.68 17.71 5.68
N LYS A 220 -4.67 18.24 6.39
CA LYS A 220 -3.49 17.47 6.78
C LYS A 220 -3.90 16.18 7.49
N ILE A 221 -3.17 15.11 7.23
CA ILE A 221 -3.33 13.83 7.90
C ILE A 221 -2.97 14.03 9.38
N GLU A 222 -3.87 13.62 10.26
CA GLU A 222 -3.78 13.69 11.72
C GLU A 222 -3.18 12.41 12.32
N THR A 223 -3.32 11.26 11.66
CA THR A 223 -2.69 10.00 12.08
C THR A 223 -1.18 10.22 12.28
N PRO A 224 -0.60 9.80 13.41
CA PRO A 224 0.84 9.88 13.66
C PRO A 224 1.66 9.27 12.52
N ALA A 225 2.54 10.08 11.92
CA ALA A 225 3.32 9.70 10.75
C ALA A 225 4.83 9.78 11.04
N LEU A 226 5.56 8.72 10.70
CA LEU A 226 7.01 8.70 10.64
C LEU A 226 7.46 8.61 9.19
N HIS A 227 8.19 9.63 8.73
CA HIS A 227 8.82 9.63 7.41
C HIS A 227 10.31 9.30 7.56
N ILE A 228 10.80 8.33 6.78
CA ILE A 228 12.20 7.92 6.75
C ILE A 228 12.72 8.15 5.34
N LEU A 229 13.81 8.90 5.21
CA LEU A 229 14.48 9.17 3.93
C LEU A 229 15.97 8.89 4.07
N GLY A 230 16.53 8.16 3.13
CA GLY A 230 17.97 7.93 3.04
C GLY A 230 18.69 9.19 2.59
N ARG A 231 19.86 9.50 3.17
CA ARG A 231 20.63 10.70 2.79
C ARG A 231 21.16 10.63 1.35
N GLU A 232 21.48 9.42 0.88
CA GLU A 232 22.03 9.15 -0.45
C GLU A 232 20.93 8.60 -1.40
N ASP A 233 19.66 8.89 -1.12
CA ASP A 233 18.54 8.47 -1.96
C ASP A 233 18.38 9.46 -3.12
N ASP A 234 18.91 9.09 -4.29
CA ASP A 234 18.84 9.90 -5.52
C ASP A 234 17.61 9.55 -6.38
N PHE A 235 16.77 8.60 -5.94
CA PHE A 235 15.60 8.14 -6.70
C PHE A 235 14.32 8.92 -6.38
N ILE A 236 14.27 9.56 -5.21
CA ILE A 236 13.06 10.14 -4.61
C ILE A 236 13.21 11.65 -4.37
#